data_AF-S0GK18-F1
#
_entry.id   AF-S0GK18-F1
#
_cell.length_a   1.000
_cell.length_b   1.000
_cell.length_c   1.000
_cell.angle_alpha   90.00
_cell.angle_beta   90.00
_cell.angle_gamma   90.00
#
_symmetry.space_group_name_H-M   'P 1'
#
loop_
_entity.id
_entity.type
_entity.pdbx_description
1 polymer ?
#
loop_
_entity_poly.entity_id
_entity_poly.type
_entity_poly.pdbx_seq_one_letter_code
_entity_poly.pdbx_strand_id
1 'polypeptide(L)'
;MAKRRILKKEISYVAGELFSEVLVCKLFIPGVEGDKADVLLTRILDMQDEFIRRAGTPDAKDNKTLVKEYYRKLRVDLQTEVDAIANEIGELSKEK
;
A
#
# COMPACT_ATOMS: atom_id res chain seq x y z
N MET A 1 1.74 -3.11 -21.75
CA MET A 1 1.30 -4.30 -20.99
C MET A 1 2.32 -4.71 -19.94
N ALA A 2 3.56 -5.09 -20.31
CA ALA A 2 4.58 -5.59 -19.37
C ALA A 2 4.88 -4.65 -18.18
N LYS A 3 5.13 -3.35 -18.43
CA LYS A 3 5.41 -2.37 -17.36
C LYS A 3 4.25 -2.18 -16.38
N ARG A 4 3.00 -2.29 -16.83
CA ARG A 4 1.81 -2.23 -15.95
C ARG A 4 1.69 -3.48 -15.09
N ARG A 5 1.98 -4.65 -15.67
CA ARG A 5 2.00 -5.92 -14.93
C ARG A 5 3.05 -5.92 -13.83
N ILE A 6 4.24 -5.38 -14.12
CA ILE A 6 5.31 -5.22 -13.13
C ILE A 6 4.86 -4.30 -12.00
N LEU A 7 4.35 -3.10 -12.33
CA LEU A 7 3.86 -2.16 -11.32
C LEU A 7 2.78 -2.76 -10.39
N LYS A 8 1.83 -3.51 -10.94
CA LYS A 8 0.80 -4.20 -10.12
C LYS A 8 1.41 -5.23 -9.17
N LYS A 9 2.43 -5.97 -9.63
CA LYS A 9 3.16 -6.92 -8.77
C LYS A 9 3.93 -6.20 -7.67
N GLU A 10 4.55 -5.08 -7.97
CA GLU A 10 5.24 -4.24 -6.98
C GLU A 10 4.28 -3.73 -5.91
N ILE A 11 3.08 -3.24 -6.31
CA ILE A 11 2.02 -2.84 -5.38
C ILE A 11 1.61 -4.01 -4.47
N SER A 12 1.30 -5.17 -5.04
CA SER A 12 0.96 -6.36 -4.24
C SER A 12 2.09 -6.82 -3.32
N TYR A 13 3.34 -6.69 -3.77
CA TYR A 13 4.50 -7.07 -2.97
C TYR A 13 4.63 -6.16 -1.74
N VAL A 14 4.59 -4.84 -1.93
CA VAL A 14 4.67 -3.86 -0.83
C VAL A 14 3.50 -4.03 0.14
N ALA A 15 2.27 -4.21 -0.36
CA ALA A 15 1.12 -4.48 0.50
C ALA A 15 1.30 -5.77 1.32
N GLY A 16 1.85 -6.83 0.71
CA GLY A 16 2.12 -8.10 1.40
C GLY A 16 3.15 -7.98 2.52
N GLU A 17 4.21 -7.18 2.33
CA GLU A 17 5.22 -6.91 3.37
C GLU A 17 4.58 -6.17 4.55
N LEU A 18 3.85 -5.07 4.29
CA LEU A 18 3.15 -4.31 5.34
C LEU A 18 2.13 -5.18 6.09
N PHE A 19 1.38 -6.01 5.36
CA PHE A 19 0.38 -6.91 5.95
C PHE A 19 1.03 -7.93 6.88
N SER A 20 2.16 -8.51 6.43
CA SER A 20 2.92 -9.47 7.24
C SER A 20 3.49 -8.82 8.49
N GLU A 21 3.97 -7.58 8.40
CA GLU A 21 4.49 -6.84 9.55
C GLU A 21 3.41 -6.56 10.61
N VAL A 22 2.21 -6.12 10.19
CA VAL A 22 1.07 -5.94 11.12
C VAL A 22 0.68 -7.26 11.78
N LEU A 23 0.63 -8.36 11.02
CA LEU A 23 0.34 -9.68 11.58
C LEU A 23 1.39 -10.10 12.61
N VAL A 24 2.67 -9.88 12.31
CA VAL A 24 3.75 -10.18 13.26
C VAL A 24 3.57 -9.36 14.53
N CYS A 25 3.28 -8.06 14.41
CA CYS A 25 3.00 -7.22 15.57
C CYS A 25 1.83 -7.78 16.40
N LYS A 26 0.69 -8.07 15.76
CA LYS A 26 -0.51 -8.57 16.43
C LYS A 26 -0.31 -9.91 17.14
N LEU A 27 0.45 -10.81 16.53
CA LEU A 27 0.60 -12.19 17.01
C LEU A 27 1.73 -12.37 18.02
N PHE A 28 2.79 -11.55 17.95
CA PHE A 28 4.02 -11.78 18.71
C PHE A 28 4.38 -10.66 19.69
N ILE A 29 3.81 -9.46 19.58
CA ILE A 29 4.08 -8.35 20.51
C ILE A 29 2.96 -8.31 21.57
N PRO A 30 3.27 -8.56 22.86
CA PRO A 30 2.28 -8.48 23.93
C PRO A 30 1.77 -7.04 24.11
N GLY A 31 0.46 -6.90 24.33
CA GLY A 31 -0.15 -5.59 24.61
C GLY A 31 -0.51 -4.75 23.38
N VAL A 32 -0.31 -5.28 22.16
CA VAL A 32 -0.82 -4.68 20.93
C VAL A 32 -2.35 -4.60 20.95
N GLU A 33 -2.88 -3.45 20.58
CA GLU A 33 -4.32 -3.25 20.40
C GLU A 33 -4.80 -3.96 19.13
N GLY A 34 -5.42 -5.14 19.30
CA GLY A 34 -5.87 -6.00 18.20
C GLY A 34 -6.79 -5.29 17.19
N ASP A 35 -7.70 -4.44 17.67
CA ASP A 35 -8.61 -3.69 16.81
C ASP A 35 -7.87 -2.69 15.90
N LYS A 36 -6.82 -2.03 16.42
CA LYS A 36 -5.97 -1.13 15.61
C LYS A 36 -5.20 -1.92 14.55
N ALA A 37 -4.69 -3.09 14.91
CA ALA A 37 -4.04 -3.98 13.96
C ALA A 37 -5.02 -4.42 12.84
N ASP A 38 -6.27 -4.78 13.19
CA ASP A 38 -7.27 -5.18 12.20
C ASP A 38 -7.69 -4.06 11.25
N VAL A 39 -7.78 -2.82 11.77
CA VAL A 39 -7.98 -1.62 10.94
C VAL A 39 -6.82 -1.43 9.96
N LEU A 40 -5.57 -1.58 10.42
CA LEU A 40 -4.39 -1.49 9.54
C LEU A 40 -4.37 -2.59 8.47
N LEU A 41 -4.68 -3.84 8.82
CA LEU A 41 -4.78 -4.94 7.85
C LEU A 41 -5.81 -4.63 6.77
N THR A 42 -6.99 -4.13 7.17
CA THR A 42 -8.05 -3.76 6.23
C THR A 42 -7.60 -2.63 5.31
N ARG A 43 -6.99 -1.57 5.86
CA ARG A 43 -6.47 -0.44 5.09
C ARG A 43 -5.40 -0.85 4.07
N ILE A 44 -4.53 -1.80 4.42
CA ILE A 44 -3.52 -2.33 3.50
C ILE A 44 -4.17 -3.03 2.29
N LEU A 45 -5.22 -3.82 2.53
CA LEU A 45 -5.97 -4.49 1.46
C LEU A 45 -6.69 -3.47 0.57
N ASP A 46 -7.34 -2.47 1.17
CA ASP A 46 -8.02 -1.39 0.44
C ASP A 46 -7.02 -0.59 -0.42
N MET A 47 -5.85 -0.26 0.15
CA MET A 47 -4.76 0.39 -0.56
C MET A 47 -4.30 -0.45 -1.77
N GLN A 48 -4.06 -1.75 -1.56
CA GLN A 48 -3.66 -2.64 -2.65
C GLN A 48 -4.69 -2.62 -3.79
N ASP A 49 -5.97 -2.79 -3.47
CA ASP A 49 -7.05 -2.84 -4.47
C ASP A 49 -7.20 -1.51 -5.21
N GLU A 50 -7.15 -0.38 -4.50
CA GLU A 50 -7.22 0.95 -5.10
C GLU A 50 -6.07 1.17 -6.10
N PHE A 51 -4.83 0.92 -5.68
CA PHE A 51 -3.66 1.19 -6.51
C PHE A 51 -3.53 0.20 -7.68
N ILE A 52 -3.96 -1.06 -7.52
CA ILE A 52 -4.07 -2.02 -8.64
C ILE A 52 -5.11 -1.55 -9.66
N ARG A 53 -6.26 -1.04 -9.21
CA ARG A 53 -7.31 -0.48 -10.07
C ARG A 53 -6.79 0.73 -10.84
N ARG A 54 -6.15 1.68 -10.16
CA ARG A 54 -5.55 2.88 -10.75
C ARG A 54 -4.45 2.54 -11.76
N ALA A 55 -3.58 1.58 -11.44
CA ALA A 55 -2.54 1.13 -12.38
C ALA A 55 -3.11 0.50 -13.66
N GLY A 56 -4.31 -0.09 -13.57
CA GLY A 56 -5.03 -0.69 -14.70
C GLY A 56 -5.69 0.32 -15.65
N THR A 57 -6.11 1.47 -15.14
CA THR A 57 -6.98 2.41 -15.87
C THR A 57 -6.42 3.83 -15.78
N PRO A 58 -5.41 4.19 -16.59
CA PRO A 58 -4.92 5.56 -16.64
C PRO A 58 -5.93 6.48 -17.35
N ASP A 59 -6.13 7.66 -16.79
CA ASP A 59 -6.91 8.73 -17.40
C ASP A 59 -6.15 9.28 -18.63
N ALA A 60 -6.91 9.64 -19.68
CA ALA A 60 -6.39 10.13 -20.97
C ALA A 60 -5.48 9.14 -21.74
N LYS A 61 -6.04 7.98 -22.13
CA LYS A 61 -5.34 6.92 -22.90
C LYS A 61 -4.64 7.42 -24.18
N ASP A 62 -5.13 8.50 -24.77
CA ASP A 62 -4.67 9.01 -26.07
C ASP A 62 -3.56 10.08 -25.95
N ASN A 63 -3.31 10.63 -24.76
CA ASN A 63 -2.28 11.64 -24.53
C ASN A 63 -1.10 11.07 -23.74
N LYS A 64 0.01 10.78 -24.44
CA LYS A 64 1.22 10.19 -23.85
C LYS A 64 1.80 11.01 -22.69
N THR A 65 1.72 12.33 -22.74
CA THR A 65 2.24 13.22 -21.68
C THR A 65 1.41 13.08 -20.41
N LEU A 66 0.09 13.15 -20.56
CA LEU A 66 -0.85 12.98 -19.43
C LEU A 66 -0.74 11.58 -18.81
N VAL A 67 -0.58 10.53 -19.63
CA VAL A 67 -0.36 9.16 -19.10
C VAL A 67 0.92 9.08 -18.27
N LYS A 68 2.01 9.75 -18.71
CA LYS A 68 3.27 9.76 -17.97
C LYS A 68 3.12 10.49 -16.63
N GLU A 69 2.44 11.64 -16.63
CA GLU A 69 2.15 12.40 -15.41
C GLU A 69 1.25 11.63 -14.45
N TYR A 70 0.22 10.96 -14.97
CA TYR A 70 -0.66 10.08 -14.20
C TYR A 70 0.14 9.00 -13.45
N TYR A 71 1.02 8.27 -14.14
CA TYR A 71 1.84 7.23 -13.49
C TYR A 71 2.90 7.81 -12.53
N ARG A 72 3.37 9.04 -12.76
CA ARG A 72 4.26 9.73 -11.80
C ARG A 72 3.49 10.03 -10.51
N LYS A 73 2.30 10.61 -10.64
CA LYS A 73 1.42 10.91 -9.50
C LYS A 73 1.02 9.65 -8.74
N LEU A 74 0.61 8.60 -9.46
CA LEU A 74 0.25 7.31 -8.86
C LEU A 74 1.36 6.75 -7.96
N ARG A 75 2.63 6.87 -8.36
CA ARG A 75 3.75 6.43 -7.52
C ARG A 75 3.96 7.29 -6.29
N VAL A 76 3.80 8.61 -6.42
CA VAL A 76 3.91 9.54 -5.28
C VAL A 76 2.80 9.27 -4.26
N ASP A 77 1.57 9.11 -4.75
CA ASP A 77 0.42 8.80 -3.91
C ASP A 77 0.60 7.44 -3.21
N LEU A 78 1.09 6.42 -3.94
CA LEU A 78 1.39 5.10 -3.37
C LEU A 78 2.45 5.19 -2.27
N GLN A 79 3.56 5.88 -2.54
CA GLN A 79 4.64 6.04 -1.56
C GLN A 79 4.14 6.75 -0.30
N THR A 80 3.34 7.80 -0.47
CA THR A 80 2.77 8.56 0.65
C THR A 80 1.89 7.68 1.53
N GLU A 81 1.05 6.84 0.93
CA GLU A 81 0.18 5.93 1.67
C GLU A 81 0.96 4.80 2.35
N VAL A 82 1.97 4.25 1.68
CA VAL A 82 2.90 3.26 2.26
C VAL A 82 3.64 3.84 3.45
N ASP A 83 4.18 5.05 3.34
CA ASP A 83 4.89 5.73 4.43
C ASP A 83 3.95 6.00 5.62
N ALA A 84 2.70 6.40 5.36
CA ALA A 84 1.70 6.60 6.40
C ALA A 84 1.39 5.30 7.16
N ILE A 85 1.13 4.20 6.43
CA ILE A 85 0.88 2.88 7.03
C ILE A 85 2.11 2.40 7.80
N ALA A 86 3.31 2.53 7.24
CA ALA A 86 4.55 2.12 7.91
C ALA A 86 4.78 2.88 9.22
N ASN A 87 4.47 4.18 9.27
CA ASN A 87 4.54 4.97 10.50
C ASN A 87 3.55 4.45 11.55
N GLU A 88 2.31 4.15 11.16
CA GLU A 88 1.29 3.60 12.09
C GLU A 88 1.68 2.21 12.60
N ILE A 89 2.28 1.35 11.77
CA ILE A 89 2.86 0.07 12.19
C ILE A 89 4.02 0.29 13.19
N GLY A 90 4.88 1.27 12.92
CA GLY A 90 5.96 1.67 13.83
C GLY A 90 5.45 2.19 15.17
N GLU A 91 4.24 2.75 15.23
CA GLU A 91 3.59 3.12 16.49
C GLU A 91 2.96 1.93 17.21
N LEU A 92 2.42 0.96 16.45
CA LEU A 92 1.84 -0.27 16.97
C LEU A 92 2.89 -1.18 17.64
N SER A 93 4.12 -1.18 17.14
CA SER A 93 5.22 -2.03 17.59
C SER A 93 6.08 -1.44 18.72
N LYS A 94 5.83 -0.19 19.14
CA LYS A 94 6.54 0.41 20.27
C LYS A 94 6.19 -0.32 21.57
N GLU A 95 7.20 -0.90 22.21
CA GLU A 95 7.10 -1.43 23.57
C GLU A 95 6.60 -0.31 24.51
N LYS A 96 5.59 -0.62 25.32
CA LYS A 96 5.19 0.24 26.45
C LYS A 96 6.07 0.00 27.65
#